data_AF-A0ABD3QJ99-F1
#
_entry.id   AF-A0ABD3QJ99-F1
#
_cell.length_a   1.000
_cell.length_b   1.000
_cell.length_c   1.000
_cell.angle_alpha   90.00
_cell.angle_beta   90.00
_cell.angle_gamma   90.00
#
_symmetry.space_group_name_H-M   'P 1'
#
loop_
_entity.id
_entity.type
_entity.pdbx_description
1 polymer ?
#
loop_
_entity_poly.entity_id
_entity_poly.type
_entity_poly.pdbx_seq_one_letter_code
_entity_poly.pdbx_strand_id
1 'polypeptide(L)'
;MKTQSKPSPKKSKRPLTAYNLFYRFKRAKILQACSVGAMDRNSTRELIAAAPGLEDLTPPQLRAIRPKDAYAISRGFIREELQGNLLPFEGKRSHRKTHGAMSFLEMGQMMCDQWKLVDSSIKAIFEELADEGKQMYREQTSIAKQEWRDSTGAVTSNPPALPPLSNVIASSPSPARYSNDSLLHSFDGNHASSWPTYSPSSSKQDINIVSPTPSPRVYSPHDSQDYELKSNTENHQDFEDQDDFCDFIDKNVHLVDIDEEDSLDFHDDIFTTSSSLRDAIDDDAIIQHCALPF
;
A
#
# COMPACT_ATOMS: atom_id res chain seq x y z
N MET A 1 37.41 -12.78 27.67
CA MET A 1 36.65 -11.54 27.93
C MET A 1 35.98 -11.11 26.63
N LYS A 2 34.64 -11.09 26.54
CA LYS A 2 33.92 -10.63 25.34
C LYS A 2 33.84 -9.11 25.39
N THR A 3 34.41 -8.42 24.41
CA THR A 3 34.22 -6.98 24.22
C THR A 3 32.78 -6.75 23.75
N GLN A 4 31.96 -6.11 24.57
CA GLN A 4 30.63 -5.67 24.13
C GLN A 4 30.82 -4.45 23.22
N SER A 5 30.41 -4.56 21.95
CA SER A 5 30.40 -3.42 21.05
C SER A 5 29.34 -2.42 21.50
N LYS A 6 29.68 -1.13 21.49
CA LYS A 6 28.70 -0.07 21.74
C LYS A 6 27.60 -0.16 20.67
N PRO A 7 26.31 -0.08 21.04
CA PRO A 7 25.23 -0.12 20.07
C PRO A 7 25.38 1.05 19.10
N SER A 8 25.40 0.75 17.80
CA SER A 8 25.35 1.78 16.77
C SER A 8 23.96 2.43 16.74
N PRO A 9 23.86 3.73 16.40
CA PRO A 9 22.56 4.38 16.24
C PRO A 9 21.76 3.66 15.15
N LYS A 10 20.54 3.24 15.47
CA LYS A 10 19.63 2.61 14.50
C LYS A 10 19.25 3.66 13.46
N LYS A 11 19.51 3.37 12.19
CA LYS A 11 19.09 4.23 11.08
C LYS A 11 17.57 4.15 10.95
N SER A 12 16.89 5.31 10.94
CA SER A 12 15.45 5.37 10.69
C SER A 12 15.12 4.85 9.28
N LYS A 13 13.99 4.16 9.14
CA LYS A 13 13.55 3.60 7.85
C LYS A 13 13.02 4.71 6.94
N ARG A 14 13.25 4.59 5.64
CA ARG A 14 12.82 5.60 4.64
C ARG A 14 11.31 5.80 4.65
N PRO A 15 10.79 7.03 4.43
CA PRO A 15 9.35 7.27 4.36
C PRO A 15 8.73 6.52 3.18
N LEU A 16 7.43 6.25 3.27
CA LEU A 16 6.70 5.51 2.24
C LEU A 16 6.37 6.40 1.06
N THR A 17 6.37 5.82 -0.13
CA THR A 17 5.88 6.46 -1.36
C THR A 17 4.35 6.41 -1.44
N ALA A 18 3.75 7.25 -2.30
CA ALA A 18 2.31 7.27 -2.54
C ALA A 18 1.76 5.88 -2.95
N TYR A 19 2.46 5.19 -3.85
CA TYR A 19 2.13 3.82 -4.24
C TYR A 19 2.17 2.85 -3.05
N ASN A 20 3.18 2.94 -2.19
CA ASN A 20 3.28 2.08 -1.01
C ASN A 20 2.13 2.32 -0.02
N LEU A 21 1.65 3.56 0.09
CA LEU A 21 0.46 3.90 0.88
C LEU A 21 -0.82 3.34 0.24
N PHE A 22 -0.98 3.47 -1.08
CA PHE A 22 -2.09 2.83 -1.81
C PHE A 22 -2.11 1.32 -1.60
N TYR A 23 -0.97 0.66 -1.76
CA TYR A 23 -0.83 -0.78 -1.55
C TYR A 23 -1.22 -1.17 -0.11
N ARG A 24 -0.77 -0.38 0.88
CA ARG A 24 -1.10 -0.59 2.30
C ARG A 24 -2.60 -0.46 2.54
N PHE A 25 -3.22 0.59 2.02
CA PHE A 25 -4.66 0.84 2.13
C PHE A 25 -5.48 -0.31 1.53
N LYS A 26 -5.21 -0.67 0.26
CA LYS A 26 -5.93 -1.77 -0.39
C LYS A 26 -5.70 -3.11 0.31
N ARG A 27 -4.48 -3.39 0.77
CA ARG A 27 -4.21 -4.61 1.51
C ARG A 27 -4.93 -4.65 2.86
N ALA A 28 -5.11 -3.52 3.54
CA ALA A 28 -5.90 -3.45 4.76
C ALA A 28 -7.36 -3.83 4.50
N LYS A 29 -7.96 -3.29 3.43
CA LYS A 29 -9.32 -3.67 2.99
C LYS A 29 -9.45 -5.16 2.68
N ILE A 30 -8.47 -5.76 1.99
CA ILE A 30 -8.46 -7.22 1.74
C ILE A 30 -8.42 -7.99 3.06
N LEU A 31 -7.53 -7.61 3.99
CA LEU A 31 -7.45 -8.28 5.30
C LEU A 31 -8.73 -8.16 6.11
N GLN A 32 -9.38 -7.00 6.06
CA GLN A 32 -10.66 -6.76 6.71
C GLN A 32 -11.77 -7.63 6.10
N ALA A 33 -11.84 -7.73 4.78
CA ALA A 33 -12.82 -8.60 4.13
C ALA A 33 -12.58 -10.10 4.47
N CYS A 34 -11.30 -10.53 4.52
CA CYS A 34 -10.95 -11.89 4.93
C CYS A 34 -11.26 -12.20 6.41
N SER A 35 -11.32 -11.21 7.29
CA SER A 35 -11.63 -11.45 8.70
C SER A 35 -13.13 -11.68 8.95
N VAL A 36 -13.99 -11.16 8.07
CA VAL A 36 -15.45 -11.35 8.14
C VAL A 36 -15.86 -12.73 7.59
N GLY A 37 -15.10 -13.32 6.67
CA GLY A 37 -15.38 -14.65 6.14
C GLY A 37 -14.38 -15.12 5.09
N ALA A 38 -14.58 -16.34 4.58
CA ALA A 38 -13.78 -16.88 3.49
C ALA A 38 -14.06 -16.07 2.21
N MET A 39 -13.13 -15.18 1.85
CA MET A 39 -13.19 -14.40 0.62
C MET A 39 -12.69 -15.25 -0.54
N ASP A 40 -13.44 -15.30 -1.64
CA ASP A 40 -13.00 -15.98 -2.84
C ASP A 40 -12.06 -15.08 -3.66
N ARG A 41 -11.43 -15.70 -4.67
CA ARG A 41 -10.48 -14.99 -5.54
C ARG A 41 -11.17 -13.85 -6.30
N ASN A 42 -12.41 -14.01 -6.76
CA ASN A 42 -13.09 -12.98 -7.55
C ASN A 42 -13.51 -11.79 -6.68
N SER A 43 -14.02 -12.01 -5.46
CA SER A 43 -14.29 -10.91 -4.54
C SER A 43 -13.03 -10.10 -4.25
N THR A 44 -11.88 -10.78 -4.09
CA THR A 44 -10.60 -10.08 -3.89
C THR A 44 -10.23 -9.20 -5.10
N ARG A 45 -10.49 -9.67 -6.32
CA ARG A 45 -10.29 -8.89 -7.55
C ARG A 45 -11.19 -7.67 -7.61
N GLU A 46 -12.47 -7.84 -7.30
CA GLU A 46 -13.45 -6.77 -7.28
C GLU A 46 -13.06 -5.69 -6.25
N LEU A 47 -12.60 -6.09 -5.06
CA LEU A 47 -12.15 -5.16 -4.03
C LEU A 47 -10.90 -4.38 -4.45
N ILE A 48 -9.95 -5.03 -5.14
CA ILE A 48 -8.75 -4.37 -5.67
C ILE A 48 -9.14 -3.37 -6.77
N ALA A 49 -10.07 -3.74 -7.65
CA ALA A 49 -10.54 -2.92 -8.76
C ALA A 49 -11.50 -1.79 -8.36
N ALA A 50 -12.12 -1.86 -7.19
CA ALA A 50 -12.96 -0.79 -6.67
C ALA A 50 -12.19 0.52 -6.51
N ALA A 51 -12.86 1.67 -6.63
CA ALA A 51 -12.23 2.97 -6.45
C ALA A 51 -11.75 3.14 -4.98
N PRO A 52 -10.51 3.60 -4.73
CA PRO A 52 -10.01 3.81 -3.38
C PRO A 52 -10.90 4.74 -2.53
N GLY A 53 -11.24 4.30 -1.32
CA GLY A 53 -12.08 5.04 -0.39
C GLY A 53 -13.58 4.88 -0.64
N LEU A 54 -13.99 4.07 -1.62
CA LEU A 54 -15.39 3.78 -1.95
C LEU A 54 -15.67 2.26 -1.94
N GLU A 55 -14.77 1.44 -1.40
CA GLU A 55 -14.89 -0.03 -1.39
C GLU A 55 -16.11 -0.53 -0.63
N ASP A 56 -16.50 0.17 0.43
CA ASP A 56 -17.57 -0.24 1.33
C ASP A 56 -18.96 0.25 0.84
N LEU A 57 -19.01 0.98 -0.28
CA LEU A 57 -20.24 1.53 -0.82
C LEU A 57 -20.91 0.55 -1.78
N THR A 58 -22.19 0.30 -1.55
CA THR A 58 -23.02 -0.52 -2.44
C THR A 58 -23.26 0.21 -3.77
N PRO A 59 -23.51 -0.51 -4.89
CA PRO A 59 -23.79 0.11 -6.18
C PRO A 59 -24.92 1.18 -6.17
N PRO A 60 -26.02 1.03 -5.41
CA PRO A 60 -27.01 2.10 -5.25
C PRO A 60 -26.45 3.37 -4.60
N GLN A 61 -25.61 3.25 -3.58
CA GLN A 61 -24.96 4.39 -2.92
C GLN A 61 -23.99 5.09 -3.87
N LEU A 62 -23.19 4.33 -4.63
CA LEU A 62 -22.28 4.88 -5.63
C LEU A 62 -23.01 5.70 -6.69
N ARG A 63 -24.19 5.26 -7.14
CA ARG A 63 -25.02 6.02 -8.09
C ARG A 63 -25.63 7.30 -7.50
N ALA A 64 -25.84 7.33 -6.18
CA ALA A 64 -26.38 8.50 -5.49
C ALA A 64 -25.32 9.58 -5.25
N ILE A 65 -24.03 9.21 -5.22
CA ILE A 65 -22.94 10.15 -5.01
C ILE A 65 -22.72 10.98 -6.27
N ARG A 66 -22.71 12.31 -6.11
CA ARG A 66 -22.33 13.21 -7.19
C ARG A 66 -20.82 13.06 -7.44
N PRO A 67 -20.34 13.09 -8.69
CA PRO A 67 -18.91 12.98 -8.99
C PRO A 67 -18.03 13.99 -8.24
N LYS A 68 -18.54 15.20 -7.98
CA LYS A 68 -17.86 16.24 -7.20
C LYS A 68 -17.65 15.86 -5.73
N ASP A 69 -18.57 15.09 -5.15
CA ASP A 69 -18.50 14.68 -3.75
C ASP A 69 -17.68 13.40 -3.58
N ALA A 70 -17.56 12.58 -4.62
CA ALA A 70 -16.80 11.32 -4.59
C ALA A 70 -15.35 11.54 -4.11
N TYR A 71 -14.69 12.60 -4.60
CA TYR A 71 -13.33 12.95 -4.17
C TYR A 71 -13.25 13.25 -2.66
N ALA A 72 -14.17 14.06 -2.13
CA ALA A 72 -14.18 14.43 -0.72
C ALA A 72 -14.43 13.22 0.18
N ILE A 73 -15.33 12.34 -0.24
CA ILE A 73 -15.65 11.08 0.46
C ILE A 73 -14.41 10.16 0.47
N SER A 74 -13.82 9.90 -0.70
CA SER A 74 -12.60 9.09 -0.81
C SER A 74 -11.46 9.65 0.04
N ARG A 75 -11.24 10.98 0.00
CA ARG A 75 -10.20 11.65 0.79
C ARG A 75 -10.43 11.44 2.29
N GLY A 76 -11.67 11.56 2.76
CA GLY A 76 -12.02 11.30 4.15
C GLY A 76 -11.67 9.87 4.59
N PHE A 77 -12.16 8.87 3.85
CA PHE A 77 -11.92 7.46 4.18
C PHE A 77 -10.45 7.05 4.10
N ILE A 78 -9.73 7.48 3.05
CA ILE A 78 -8.31 7.15 2.89
C ILE A 78 -7.49 7.74 4.04
N ARG A 79 -7.77 9.00 4.44
CA ARG A 79 -7.09 9.63 5.57
C ARG A 79 -7.37 8.93 6.88
N GLU A 80 -8.64 8.62 7.16
CA GLU A 80 -9.04 7.93 8.40
C GLU A 80 -8.33 6.58 8.52
N GLU A 81 -8.29 5.79 7.44
CA GLU A 81 -7.65 4.47 7.43
C GLU A 81 -6.11 4.55 7.58
N LEU A 82 -5.47 5.54 6.96
CA LEU A 82 -4.01 5.70 6.99
C LEU A 82 -3.49 6.56 8.15
N GLN A 83 -4.38 7.08 9.00
CA GLN A 83 -4.00 7.90 10.13
C GLN A 83 -3.05 7.15 11.08
N GLY A 84 -1.90 7.76 11.39
CA GLY A 84 -0.87 7.14 12.23
C GLY A 84 -0.05 6.02 11.57
N ASN A 85 -0.37 5.66 10.32
CA ASN A 85 0.28 4.58 9.56
C ASN A 85 1.05 5.09 8.32
N LEU A 86 1.50 6.35 8.34
CA LEU A 86 2.26 6.97 7.24
C LEU A 86 3.73 6.56 7.21
N LEU A 87 4.27 6.10 8.34
CA LEU A 87 5.65 5.67 8.46
C LEU A 87 5.79 4.15 8.27
N PRO A 88 6.99 3.67 7.93
CA PRO A 88 7.30 2.24 8.00
C PRO A 88 7.04 1.70 9.40
N PHE A 89 6.56 0.45 9.48
CA PHE A 89 6.39 -0.22 10.75
C PHE A 89 7.75 -0.46 11.42
N GLU A 90 7.96 0.05 12.64
CA GLU A 90 9.24 -0.04 13.35
C GLU A 90 9.46 -1.40 14.05
N GLY A 91 8.42 -2.23 14.18
CA GLY A 91 8.55 -3.57 14.75
C GLY A 91 9.13 -4.61 13.80
N LYS A 92 9.31 -5.83 14.32
CA LYS A 92 9.62 -7.01 13.49
C LYS A 92 8.41 -7.29 12.61
N ARG A 93 8.62 -7.45 11.30
CA ARG A 93 7.56 -7.85 10.36
C ARG A 93 6.98 -9.18 10.88
N SER A 94 5.76 -9.14 11.41
CA SER A 94 5.05 -10.39 11.71
C SER A 94 4.93 -11.16 10.40
N HIS A 95 5.25 -12.45 10.42
CA HIS A 95 5.14 -13.31 9.25
C HIS A 95 3.71 -13.20 8.72
N ARG A 96 3.54 -12.58 7.55
CA ARG A 96 2.22 -12.25 7.02
C ARG A 96 1.61 -13.54 6.49
N LYS A 97 0.58 -14.04 7.17
CA LYS A 97 -0.25 -15.13 6.67
C LYS A 97 -0.76 -14.76 5.27
N THR A 98 -0.58 -15.66 4.31
CA THR A 98 -1.12 -15.46 2.97
C THR A 98 -2.65 -15.37 3.06
N HIS A 99 -3.26 -14.52 2.23
CA HIS A 99 -4.70 -14.25 2.27
C HIS A 99 -5.57 -15.48 1.93
N GLY A 100 -4.95 -16.59 1.51
CA GLY A 100 -5.62 -17.84 1.13
C GLY A 100 -6.33 -17.77 -0.22
N ALA A 101 -6.95 -16.63 -0.53
CA ALA A 101 -7.72 -16.41 -1.75
C ALA A 101 -6.87 -16.21 -3.01
N MET A 102 -5.70 -15.56 -2.88
CA MET A 102 -4.79 -15.28 -3.99
C MET A 102 -3.32 -15.30 -3.56
N SER A 103 -2.41 -15.55 -4.50
CA SER A 103 -0.97 -15.49 -4.25
C SER A 103 -0.50 -14.05 -4.07
N PHE A 104 0.60 -13.85 -3.33
CA PHE A 104 1.18 -12.52 -3.13
C PHE A 104 1.59 -11.86 -4.45
N LEU A 105 2.18 -12.64 -5.36
CA LEU A 105 2.61 -12.16 -6.68
C LEU A 105 1.43 -11.69 -7.52
N GLU A 106 0.34 -12.48 -7.56
CA GLU A 106 -0.88 -12.10 -8.28
C GLU A 106 -1.48 -10.81 -7.70
N MET A 107 -1.53 -10.68 -6.37
CA MET A 107 -2.03 -9.47 -5.72
C MET A 107 -1.16 -8.27 -6.07
N GLY A 108 0.18 -8.43 -6.04
CA GLY A 108 1.13 -7.39 -6.40
C GLY A 108 0.94 -6.89 -7.84
N GLN A 109 0.77 -7.81 -8.80
CA GLN A 109 0.50 -7.47 -10.20
C GLN A 109 -0.79 -6.66 -10.33
N MET A 110 -1.87 -7.13 -9.72
CA MET A 110 -3.16 -6.44 -9.77
C MET A 110 -3.10 -5.04 -9.16
N MET A 111 -2.41 -4.85 -8.04
CA MET A 111 -2.24 -3.53 -7.43
C MET A 111 -1.45 -2.58 -8.33
N CYS A 112 -0.41 -3.07 -9.02
CA CYS A 112 0.35 -2.27 -9.97
C CYS A 112 -0.52 -1.81 -11.14
N ASP A 113 -1.35 -2.71 -11.68
CA ASP A 113 -2.23 -2.39 -12.80
C ASP A 113 -3.33 -1.43 -12.37
N GLN A 114 -3.93 -1.63 -11.19
CA GLN A 114 -4.91 -0.70 -10.66
C GLN A 114 -4.32 0.66 -10.37
N TRP A 115 -3.12 0.75 -9.79
CA TRP A 115 -2.46 2.03 -9.53
C TRP A 115 -2.30 2.88 -10.80
N LYS A 116 -2.05 2.25 -11.95
CA LYS A 116 -1.99 2.97 -13.24
C LYS A 116 -3.35 3.55 -13.63
N LEU A 117 -4.43 2.82 -13.36
CA LEU A 117 -5.82 3.19 -13.70
C LEU A 117 -6.46 4.17 -12.70
N VAL A 118 -5.94 4.29 -11.48
CA VAL A 118 -6.45 5.23 -10.47
C VAL A 118 -6.35 6.67 -10.99
N ASP A 119 -7.44 7.42 -10.82
CA ASP A 119 -7.57 8.82 -11.20
C ASP A 119 -6.49 9.69 -10.56
N SER A 120 -6.04 10.73 -11.28
CA SER A 120 -5.03 11.68 -10.78
C SER A 120 -5.47 12.37 -9.48
N SER A 121 -6.76 12.67 -9.33
CA SER A 121 -7.31 13.25 -8.11
C SER A 121 -7.11 12.33 -6.90
N ILE A 122 -7.37 11.03 -7.05
CA ILE A 122 -7.16 10.06 -5.98
C ILE A 122 -5.67 9.85 -5.70
N LYS A 123 -4.82 9.83 -6.74
CA LYS A 123 -3.35 9.78 -6.56
C LYS A 123 -2.84 10.96 -5.73
N ALA A 124 -3.36 12.16 -5.97
CA ALA A 124 -3.00 13.36 -5.20
C ALA A 124 -3.25 13.19 -3.69
N ILE A 125 -4.28 12.44 -3.28
CA ILE A 125 -4.54 12.14 -1.86
C ILE A 125 -3.39 11.31 -1.26
N PHE A 126 -2.91 10.30 -1.99
CA PHE A 126 -1.80 9.46 -1.53
C PHE A 126 -0.45 10.18 -1.58
N GLU A 127 -0.26 11.11 -2.52
CA GLU A 127 0.92 11.98 -2.60
C GLU A 127 0.97 12.94 -1.42
N GLU A 128 -0.15 13.60 -1.12
CA GLU A 128 -0.31 14.47 0.06
C GLU A 128 0.09 13.71 1.35
N LEU A 129 -0.44 12.50 1.54
CA LEU A 129 -0.10 11.64 2.69
C LEU A 129 1.36 11.17 2.69
N ALA A 130 1.96 10.93 1.52
CA ALA A 130 3.37 10.57 1.42
C ALA A 130 4.27 11.74 1.82
N ASP A 131 3.90 12.97 1.48
CA ASP A 131 4.63 14.17 1.84
C ASP A 131 4.53 14.47 3.35
N GLU A 132 3.35 14.29 3.95
CA GLU A 132 3.21 14.29 5.41
C GLU A 132 4.14 13.27 6.07
N GLY A 133 4.17 12.03 5.56
CA GLY A 133 5.08 10.99 6.03
C GLY A 133 6.56 11.36 5.90
N LYS A 134 6.96 12.01 4.79
CA LYS A 134 8.33 12.53 4.59
C LYS A 134 8.66 13.63 5.59
N GLN A 135 7.73 14.53 5.89
CA GLN A 135 7.93 15.57 6.89
C GLN A 135 8.16 14.96 8.28
N MET A 136 7.29 14.05 8.72
CA MET A 136 7.45 13.33 9.97
C MET A 136 8.81 12.62 10.06
N TYR A 137 9.26 12.00 8.96
CA TYR A 137 10.56 11.33 8.89
C TYR A 137 11.74 12.31 9.06
N ARG A 138 11.68 13.49 8.42
CA ARG A 138 12.71 14.53 8.56
C ARG A 138 12.82 15.02 9.99
N GLU A 139 11.68 15.26 10.64
CA GLU A 139 11.60 15.67 12.04
C GLU A 139 12.20 14.61 12.96
N GLN A 140 11.77 13.34 12.85
CA GLN A 140 12.31 12.24 13.65
C GLN A 140 13.82 12.06 13.47
N THR A 141 14.30 12.14 12.21
CA THR A 141 15.73 12.01 11.91
C THR A 141 16.53 13.19 12.47
N SER A 142 15.95 14.40 12.49
CA SER A 142 16.58 15.57 13.09
C SER A 142 16.70 15.45 14.62
N ILE A 143 15.64 14.98 15.29
CA ILE A 143 15.61 14.74 16.74
C ILE A 143 16.63 13.66 17.12
N ALA A 144 16.61 12.50 16.45
CA ALA A 144 17.54 11.41 16.72
C ALA A 144 19.00 11.81 16.50
N LYS A 145 19.27 12.67 15.51
CA LYS A 145 20.61 13.22 15.26
C LYS A 145 21.05 14.16 16.39
N GLN A 146 20.13 14.97 16.91
CA GLN A 146 20.39 15.86 18.04
C GLN A 146 20.65 15.07 19.33
N GLU A 147 19.80 14.11 19.67
CA GLU A 147 19.97 13.23 20.84
C GLU A 147 21.29 12.46 20.79
N TRP A 148 21.70 12.02 19.60
CA TRP A 148 22.98 11.34 19.42
C TRP A 148 24.17 12.28 19.66
N ARG A 149 24.08 13.55 19.25
CA ARG A 149 25.11 14.57 19.54
C ARG A 149 25.21 14.84 21.04
N ASP A 150 24.07 14.98 21.72
CA ASP A 150 24.03 15.28 23.15
C ASP A 150 24.54 14.09 23.98
N SER A 151 24.20 12.87 23.59
CA SER A 151 24.61 11.63 24.28
C SER A 151 26.09 11.27 24.11
N THR A 152 26.69 11.63 22.98
CA THR A 152 28.10 11.31 22.72
C THR A 152 29.06 12.22 23.47
N GLY A 153 28.57 13.26 24.15
CA GLY A 153 29.42 14.23 24.84
C GLY A 153 30.43 14.85 23.89
N ALA A 154 30.13 14.86 22.59
CA ALA A 154 30.84 15.62 21.57
C ALA A 154 30.51 17.09 21.80
N VAL A 155 30.93 17.59 22.96
CA VAL A 155 31.21 19.00 23.19
C VAL A 155 31.97 19.42 21.96
N THR A 156 31.40 20.39 21.26
CA THR A 156 32.03 21.13 20.20
C THR A 156 33.27 21.81 20.77
N SER A 157 34.32 21.05 21.11
CA SER A 157 35.65 21.57 20.96
C SER A 157 35.69 21.95 19.49
N ASN A 158 35.66 23.26 19.25
CA ASN A 158 35.81 23.83 17.92
C ASN A 158 36.79 22.93 17.16
N PRO A 159 36.43 22.41 15.97
CA PRO A 159 37.39 21.65 15.18
C PRO A 159 38.66 22.49 15.17
N PRO A 160 39.80 21.97 15.70
CA PRO A 160 41.01 22.76 15.88
C PRO A 160 41.24 23.43 14.54
N ALA A 161 41.19 24.77 14.56
CA ALA A 161 41.14 25.61 13.36
C ALA A 161 42.06 24.98 12.34
N LEU A 162 41.48 24.39 11.29
CA LEU A 162 42.27 23.77 10.25
C LEU A 162 43.27 24.84 9.83
N PRO A 163 44.58 24.54 9.83
CA PRO A 163 45.56 25.53 9.46
C PRO A 163 45.12 26.12 8.13
N PRO A 164 45.16 27.46 7.98
CA PRO A 164 44.74 28.11 6.75
C PRO A 164 45.42 27.39 5.60
N LEU A 165 44.62 26.81 4.70
CA LEU A 165 45.09 26.25 3.43
C LEU A 165 45.56 27.41 2.55
N SER A 166 46.66 28.03 2.96
CA SER A 166 47.39 28.98 2.14
C SER A 166 48.05 28.19 1.01
N ASN A 167 47.56 28.44 -0.21
CA ASN A 167 48.32 28.34 -1.46
C ASN A 167 48.82 26.96 -1.89
N VAL A 168 47.94 25.99 -2.06
CA VAL A 168 48.20 24.96 -3.08
C VAL A 168 47.58 25.42 -4.39
N ILE A 169 48.37 26.21 -5.12
CA ILE A 169 48.21 26.45 -6.56
C ILE A 169 48.46 25.12 -7.25
N ALA A 170 47.43 24.27 -7.34
CA ALA A 170 47.45 23.08 -8.17
C ALA A 170 46.78 23.44 -9.49
N SER A 171 47.63 23.60 -10.50
CA SER A 171 47.29 23.75 -11.90
C SER A 171 46.15 22.80 -12.29
N SER A 172 45.03 23.38 -12.74
CA SER A 172 43.95 22.66 -13.38
C SER A 172 44.48 21.86 -14.57
N PRO A 173 44.36 20.52 -14.61
CA PRO A 173 44.40 19.81 -15.86
C PRO A 173 43.14 20.18 -16.65
N SER A 174 43.38 20.81 -17.79
CA SER A 174 42.40 21.15 -18.82
C SER A 174 41.41 19.99 -19.07
N PRO A 175 40.09 20.24 -19.11
CA PRO A 175 39.13 19.21 -19.47
C PRO A 175 39.37 18.80 -20.92
N ALA A 176 39.92 17.60 -21.10
CA ALA A 176 39.92 16.94 -22.39
C ALA A 176 38.47 16.83 -22.85
N ARG A 177 38.16 17.57 -23.91
CA ARG A 177 36.93 17.45 -24.68
C ARG A 177 36.78 15.99 -25.10
N TYR A 178 35.93 15.24 -24.41
CA TYR A 178 35.38 14.02 -24.96
C TYR A 178 34.35 14.44 -26.00
N SER A 179 34.78 14.46 -27.26
CA SER A 179 33.87 14.44 -28.41
C SER A 179 33.12 13.12 -28.36
N ASN A 180 31.86 13.16 -27.92
CA ASN A 180 30.90 12.10 -28.19
C ASN A 180 30.40 12.28 -29.63
N ASP A 181 31.27 11.96 -30.59
CA ASP A 181 30.90 11.79 -31.98
C ASP A 181 31.04 10.31 -32.34
N SER A 182 30.02 9.78 -32.99
CA SER A 182 29.96 8.42 -33.57
C SER A 182 29.84 7.22 -32.62
N LEU A 183 28.59 6.85 -32.30
CA LEU A 183 28.11 5.48 -32.50
C LEU A 183 26.57 5.43 -32.45
N LEU A 184 25.95 5.96 -33.49
CA LEU A 184 24.62 5.57 -33.92
C LEU A 184 24.71 4.10 -34.37
N HIS A 185 24.48 3.16 -33.44
CA HIS A 185 24.07 1.82 -33.82
C HIS A 185 22.56 1.85 -34.00
N SER A 186 22.12 1.79 -35.26
CA SER A 186 20.78 1.34 -35.60
C SER A 186 20.54 0.00 -34.92
N PHE A 187 19.76 0.01 -33.85
CA PHE A 187 19.17 -1.20 -33.29
C PHE A 187 17.85 -1.45 -34.02
N ASP A 188 17.95 -1.79 -35.30
CA ASP A 188 16.88 -2.49 -36.01
C ASP A 188 16.89 -3.93 -35.50
N GLY A 189 16.15 -4.16 -34.43
CA GLY A 189 16.23 -5.40 -33.64
C GLY A 189 14.87 -5.81 -33.10
N ASN A 190 13.97 -6.10 -34.04
CA ASN A 190 12.70 -6.76 -33.88
C ASN A 190 12.86 -8.11 -33.14
N HIS A 191 12.93 -8.09 -31.81
CA HIS A 191 12.82 -9.29 -30.97
C HIS A 191 11.49 -9.23 -30.24
N ALA A 192 10.47 -9.78 -30.91
CA ALA A 192 9.28 -10.29 -30.25
C ALA A 192 9.74 -11.31 -29.18
N SER A 193 9.79 -10.88 -27.92
CA SER A 193 9.86 -11.78 -26.79
C SER A 193 8.55 -12.57 -26.74
N SER A 194 8.54 -13.73 -27.41
CA SER A 194 7.52 -14.74 -27.20
C SER A 194 7.64 -15.20 -25.74
N TRP A 195 6.78 -14.67 -24.89
CA TRP A 195 6.45 -15.34 -23.64
C TRP A 195 5.90 -16.73 -23.99
N PRO A 196 6.24 -17.79 -23.24
CA PRO A 196 5.70 -19.10 -23.49
C PRO A 196 4.18 -19.07 -23.27
N THR A 197 3.43 -19.03 -24.37
CA THR A 197 1.99 -19.25 -24.38
C THR A 197 1.74 -20.68 -23.91
N TYR A 198 1.37 -20.84 -22.65
CA TYR A 198 0.83 -22.10 -22.14
C TYR A 198 -0.46 -22.39 -22.89
N SER A 199 -0.37 -23.29 -23.88
CA SER A 199 -1.54 -23.88 -24.51
C SER A 199 -2.20 -24.84 -23.52
N PRO A 200 -3.46 -24.62 -23.10
CA PRO A 200 -4.17 -25.63 -22.34
C PRO A 200 -4.45 -26.82 -23.26
N SER A 201 -3.78 -27.93 -22.98
CA SER A 201 -4.04 -29.20 -23.64
C SER A 201 -5.49 -29.62 -23.40
N SER A 202 -6.20 -29.79 -24.50
CA SER A 202 -7.58 -30.23 -24.59
C SER A 202 -7.69 -31.67 -24.06
N SER A 203 -8.08 -31.80 -22.80
CA SER A 203 -8.54 -33.06 -22.21
C SER A 203 -10.04 -33.19 -22.50
N LYS A 204 -10.37 -34.02 -23.50
CA LYS A 204 -11.72 -34.55 -23.67
C LYS A 204 -12.02 -35.47 -22.50
N GLN A 205 -12.90 -35.05 -21.61
CA GLN A 205 -13.63 -35.98 -20.74
C GLN A 205 -15.10 -35.89 -21.11
N ASP A 206 -15.59 -36.99 -21.68
CA ASP A 206 -16.99 -37.25 -21.94
C ASP A 206 -17.75 -37.28 -20.61
N ILE A 207 -18.64 -36.30 -20.42
CA ILE A 207 -19.52 -36.23 -19.27
C ILE A 207 -20.78 -37.04 -19.60
N ASN A 208 -20.82 -38.27 -19.13
CA ASN A 208 -22.04 -39.08 -19.12
C ASN A 208 -23.02 -38.48 -18.10
N ILE A 209 -24.08 -37.85 -18.60
CA ILE A 209 -25.21 -37.37 -17.79
C ILE A 209 -26.08 -38.58 -17.44
N VAL A 210 -25.95 -39.07 -16.21
CA VAL A 210 -26.96 -39.94 -15.57
C VAL A 210 -27.49 -39.20 -14.36
N SER A 211 -28.74 -38.77 -14.45
CA SER A 211 -29.51 -38.21 -13.34
C SER A 211 -29.92 -39.31 -12.36
N PRO A 212 -29.84 -39.07 -11.04
CA PRO A 212 -30.69 -39.77 -10.11
C PRO A 212 -31.64 -38.80 -9.39
N THR A 213 -32.92 -39.12 -9.49
CA THR A 213 -34.03 -38.63 -8.66
C THR A 213 -33.78 -38.85 -7.17
N PRO A 214 -34.08 -37.89 -6.27
CA PRO A 214 -34.07 -38.13 -4.85
C PRO A 214 -35.45 -38.62 -4.36
N SER A 215 -35.49 -39.82 -3.80
CA SER A 215 -36.56 -40.26 -2.89
C SER A 215 -36.19 -39.89 -1.44
N PRO A 216 -37.18 -39.59 -0.58
CA PRO A 216 -36.93 -39.11 0.78
C PRO A 216 -36.52 -40.27 1.70
N ARG A 217 -35.33 -40.16 2.31
CA ARG A 217 -34.88 -41.10 3.35
C ARG A 217 -35.15 -40.51 4.73
N VAL A 218 -36.00 -41.21 5.47
CA VAL A 218 -36.29 -41.02 6.89
C VAL A 218 -34.98 -41.12 7.68
N TYR A 219 -34.63 -40.06 8.41
CA TYR A 219 -33.52 -40.06 9.36
C TYR A 219 -33.95 -40.80 10.64
N SER A 220 -33.22 -41.85 10.99
CA SER A 220 -33.25 -42.46 12.32
C SER A 220 -31.91 -42.17 13.00
N PRO A 221 -31.87 -41.70 14.25
CA PRO A 221 -30.66 -41.22 14.90
C PRO A 221 -29.99 -42.35 15.69
N HIS A 222 -28.79 -42.80 15.30
CA HIS A 222 -27.87 -43.48 16.22
C HIS A 222 -26.42 -43.40 15.71
N ASP A 223 -25.51 -43.36 16.69
CA ASP A 223 -24.05 -43.51 16.66
C ASP A 223 -23.18 -42.28 16.36
N SER A 224 -22.82 -41.63 17.49
CA SER A 224 -21.54 -40.98 17.72
C SER A 224 -20.39 -41.95 17.45
N GLN A 225 -19.56 -41.65 16.46
CA GLN A 225 -18.19 -42.13 16.42
C GLN A 225 -17.24 -40.95 16.25
N ASP A 226 -16.23 -40.94 17.12
CA ASP A 226 -15.12 -40.01 17.17
C ASP A 226 -14.33 -40.01 15.86
N TYR A 227 -14.31 -38.88 15.17
CA TYR A 227 -13.37 -38.61 14.08
C TYR A 227 -12.23 -37.75 14.61
N GLU A 228 -11.10 -38.41 14.82
CA GLU A 228 -9.79 -37.83 15.12
C GLU A 228 -9.32 -37.00 13.91
N LEU A 229 -9.35 -35.68 14.03
CA LEU A 229 -8.79 -34.76 13.04
C LEU A 229 -7.26 -34.89 13.01
N LYS A 230 -6.75 -35.63 12.03
CA LYS A 230 -5.32 -35.60 11.66
C LYS A 230 -5.02 -34.28 10.96
N SER A 231 -4.38 -33.37 11.69
CA SER A 231 -3.81 -32.13 11.17
C SER A 231 -2.70 -32.46 10.17
N ASN A 232 -2.93 -32.09 8.91
CA ASN A 232 -1.95 -32.22 7.83
C ASN A 232 -1.01 -31.01 7.87
N THR A 233 0.08 -31.13 8.63
CA THR A 233 1.20 -30.18 8.66
C THR A 233 2.33 -30.76 7.81
N GLU A 234 2.52 -30.27 6.58
CA GLU A 234 3.84 -30.25 5.91
C GLU A 234 3.72 -29.64 4.50
N ASN A 235 4.17 -28.39 4.37
CA ASN A 235 4.99 -27.88 3.26
C ASN A 235 5.21 -26.38 3.52
N HIS A 236 6.09 -26.11 4.49
CA HIS A 236 6.63 -24.79 4.71
C HIS A 236 7.94 -24.72 3.91
N GLN A 237 7.83 -24.27 2.67
CA GLN A 237 8.98 -23.95 1.85
C GLN A 237 9.39 -22.52 2.19
N ASP A 238 10.53 -22.38 2.84
CA ASP A 238 11.15 -21.09 3.18
C ASP A 238 11.33 -20.25 1.90
N PHE A 239 10.60 -19.15 1.80
CA PHE A 239 10.68 -18.18 0.73
C PHE A 239 11.17 -16.86 1.33
N GLU A 240 12.50 -16.72 1.48
CA GLU A 240 13.14 -15.60 2.18
C GLU A 240 13.32 -14.31 1.34
N ASP A 241 12.94 -14.29 0.06
CA ASP A 241 13.27 -13.16 -0.84
C ASP A 241 12.11 -12.17 -1.07
N GLN A 242 11.62 -11.52 0.00
CA GLN A 242 10.50 -10.56 -0.07
C GLN A 242 10.89 -9.08 -0.03
N ASP A 243 12.17 -8.75 0.11
CA ASP A 243 12.64 -7.37 0.18
C ASP A 243 13.06 -6.78 -1.19
N ASP A 244 13.22 -7.59 -2.24
CA ASP A 244 13.61 -7.12 -3.58
C ASP A 244 12.43 -6.60 -4.43
N PHE A 245 11.19 -6.95 -4.11
CA PHE A 245 10.04 -6.53 -4.92
C PHE A 245 9.69 -5.05 -4.77
N CYS A 246 10.00 -4.45 -3.62
CA CYS A 246 9.79 -3.01 -3.41
C CYS A 246 10.78 -2.16 -4.23
N ASP A 247 12.02 -2.64 -4.40
CA ASP A 247 13.05 -1.95 -5.19
C ASP A 247 12.80 -2.03 -6.71
N PHE A 248 11.94 -2.94 -7.17
CA PHE A 248 11.59 -3.07 -8.59
C PHE A 248 10.59 -1.99 -9.06
N ILE A 249 9.67 -1.55 -8.19
CA ILE A 249 8.66 -0.55 -8.56
C ILE A 249 9.24 0.87 -8.59
N ASP A 250 10.19 1.19 -7.71
CA ASP A 250 10.81 2.51 -7.63
C ASP A 250 11.69 2.85 -8.86
N LYS A 251 12.10 1.85 -9.67
CA LYS A 251 12.94 2.08 -10.87
C LYS A 251 12.16 2.46 -12.13
N ASN A 252 10.82 2.35 -12.14
CA ASN A 252 9.99 2.63 -13.33
C ASN A 252 9.11 3.89 -13.21
N VAL A 253 9.22 4.66 -12.11
CA VAL A 253 8.53 5.95 -11.93
C VAL A 253 9.53 7.08 -12.06
N HIS A 254 10.11 7.26 -13.25
CA HIS A 254 10.89 8.45 -13.58
C HIS A 254 10.46 9.00 -14.94
N LEU A 255 10.18 10.31 -14.94
CA LEU A 255 9.83 11.20 -16.06
C LEU A 255 8.42 11.05 -16.65
N VAL A 256 7.47 11.75 -16.04
CA VAL A 256 6.60 12.65 -16.81
C VAL A 256 6.90 14.04 -16.28
N ASP A 257 7.76 14.78 -16.99
CA ASP A 257 7.90 16.22 -16.77
C ASP A 257 6.57 16.83 -17.21
N ILE A 258 5.75 17.22 -16.24
CA ILE A 258 4.54 18.01 -16.48
C ILE A 258 4.99 19.46 -16.38
N ASP A 259 4.96 20.16 -17.51
CA ASP A 259 5.20 21.60 -17.57
C ASP A 259 4.14 22.32 -16.72
N GLU A 260 4.56 22.81 -15.54
CA GLU A 260 3.80 23.72 -14.67
C GLU A 260 3.76 25.12 -15.30
N GLU A 261 2.72 25.40 -16.08
CA GLU A 261 2.32 26.77 -16.44
C GLU A 261 0.79 26.85 -16.28
N ASP A 262 0.33 27.23 -15.08
CA ASP A 262 -0.82 28.11 -14.88
C ASP A 262 -1.00 28.39 -13.37
N SER A 263 -0.32 29.44 -12.92
CA SER A 263 -0.52 30.07 -11.63
C SER A 263 -1.87 30.79 -11.63
N LEU A 264 -2.91 30.12 -11.12
CA LEU A 264 -4.17 30.74 -10.76
C LEU A 264 -4.18 31.00 -9.26
N ASP A 265 -4.06 32.28 -8.89
CA ASP A 265 -4.24 32.79 -7.53
C ASP A 265 -5.66 32.47 -7.04
N PHE A 266 -5.82 31.33 -6.38
CA PHE A 266 -7.04 30.97 -5.68
C PHE A 266 -6.96 31.49 -4.25
N HIS A 267 -7.73 32.53 -3.97
CA HIS A 267 -7.86 33.15 -2.65
C HIS A 267 -8.13 32.10 -1.56
N ASP A 268 -7.25 32.07 -0.56
CA ASP A 268 -7.45 31.43 0.74
C ASP A 268 -8.58 32.13 1.49
N ASP A 269 -9.80 31.60 1.35
CA ASP A 269 -10.83 31.76 2.36
C ASP A 269 -11.70 30.50 2.36
N ILE A 270 -11.99 30.01 3.58
CA ILE A 270 -12.86 28.88 3.92
C ILE A 270 -12.12 27.54 4.06
N PHE A 271 -11.73 27.18 5.29
CA PHE A 271 -12.30 26.02 6.01
C PHE A 271 -11.75 25.98 7.45
N THR A 272 -12.50 26.56 8.38
CA THR A 272 -12.39 26.25 9.81
C THR A 272 -13.75 25.79 10.32
N THR A 273 -14.23 24.64 9.85
CA THR A 273 -15.31 23.89 10.51
C THR A 273 -15.34 22.45 10.00
N SER A 274 -14.59 21.56 10.63
CA SER A 274 -14.86 20.11 10.56
C SER A 274 -14.59 19.45 11.91
N SER A 275 -15.46 19.77 12.87
CA SER A 275 -15.64 19.02 14.12
C SER A 275 -17.06 19.24 14.60
N SER A 276 -18.04 18.72 13.87
CA SER A 276 -19.40 18.39 14.37
C SER A 276 -20.27 17.94 13.18
N LEU A 277 -20.12 16.69 12.75
CA LEU A 277 -21.06 16.07 11.80
C LEU A 277 -21.29 14.58 12.10
N ARG A 278 -21.14 14.19 13.38
CA ARG A 278 -21.51 12.85 13.87
C ARG A 278 -22.59 12.88 14.98
N ASP A 279 -23.06 14.06 15.41
CA ASP A 279 -24.04 14.21 16.50
C ASP A 279 -25.48 14.53 16.04
N ALA A 280 -25.82 14.30 14.77
CA ALA A 280 -27.15 14.62 14.23
C ALA A 280 -27.84 13.43 13.57
N ILE A 281 -27.78 12.26 14.22
CA ILE A 281 -28.77 11.20 13.99
C ILE A 281 -29.62 11.16 15.27
N ASP A 282 -30.79 11.76 15.16
CA ASP A 282 -31.82 11.87 16.19
C ASP A 282 -32.16 10.50 16.82
N ASP A 283 -31.95 10.40 18.13
CA ASP A 283 -32.44 9.34 19.03
C ASP A 283 -33.85 9.66 19.59
N ASP A 284 -34.63 10.53 18.92
CA ASP A 284 -35.91 11.06 19.45
C ASP A 284 -37.16 10.45 18.80
N ALA A 285 -37.22 9.13 18.70
CA ALA A 285 -38.44 8.43 18.28
C ALA A 285 -38.70 7.12 19.04
N ILE A 286 -38.70 7.15 20.38
CA ILE A 286 -39.36 6.12 21.19
C ILE A 286 -40.21 6.76 22.30
N ILE A 287 -41.47 6.30 22.36
CA ILE A 287 -42.49 6.47 23.40
C ILE A 287 -43.36 7.74 23.29
N GLN A 288 -44.28 7.74 22.31
CA GLN A 288 -45.55 8.43 22.48
C GLN A 288 -46.63 7.40 22.85
N HIS A 289 -46.96 7.42 24.14
CA HIS A 289 -48.06 6.72 24.80
C HIS A 289 -49.40 6.93 24.08
N CYS A 290 -49.98 5.86 23.53
CA CYS A 290 -51.42 5.80 23.26
C CYS A 290 -52.14 5.41 24.55
N ALA A 291 -52.63 6.41 25.30
CA ALA A 291 -53.65 6.22 26.33
C ALA A 291 -55.02 6.17 25.65
N LEU A 292 -55.73 5.05 25.81
CA LEU A 292 -57.15 4.90 25.48
C LEU A 292 -58.00 5.36 26.66
N PRO A 293 -59.01 6.22 26.48
CA PRO A 293 -60.07 6.39 27.46
C PRO A 293 -61.17 5.34 27.25
N PHE A 294 -61.72 4.91 28.40
CA PHE A 294 -62.87 4.02 28.59
C PHE A 294 -64.17 4.54 27.95
#